data_AF-A0A151ULE3-F1
#
_entry.id   AF-A0A151ULE3-F1
#
_cell.length_a   1.000
_cell.length_b   1.000
_cell.length_c   1.000
_cell.angle_alpha   90.00
_cell.angle_beta   90.00
_cell.angle_gamma   90.00
#
_symmetry.space_group_name_H-M   'P 1'
#
loop_
_entity.id
_entity.type
_entity.pdbx_description
1 polymer ?
#
loop_
_entity_poly.entity_id
_entity_poly.type
_entity_poly.pdbx_seq_one_letter_code
_entity_poly.pdbx_strand_id
1 'polypeptide(L)'
;MNRFIGMKITLVRFYSPDFVERATAILQAKQRDRSRIELGINEIVLFNQDSYSLGILMTMRARGFTITVENFGDRCAKHLAPQSIPGG
;
A
#
# COMPACT_ATOMS: atom_id res chain seq x y z
N MET A 1 10.43 8.93 21.67
CA MET A 1 10.05 9.18 20.26
C MET A 1 9.85 7.83 19.58
N ASN A 2 8.61 7.39 19.39
CA ASN A 2 8.33 6.11 18.73
C ASN A 2 8.58 6.26 17.22
N ARG A 3 9.70 5.71 16.72
CA ARG A 3 9.98 5.68 15.28
C ARG A 3 9.21 4.52 14.63
N PHE A 4 8.28 4.87 13.74
CA PHE A 4 7.69 3.94 12.79
C PHE A 4 8.66 3.71 11.62
N ILE A 5 8.59 2.52 11.03
CA ILE A 5 9.30 2.19 9.79
C ILE A 5 8.25 2.13 8.68
N GLY A 6 8.23 3.15 7.84
CA GLY A 6 7.41 3.17 6.63
C GLY A 6 8.05 2.37 5.51
N MET A 7 7.31 1.43 4.91
CA MET A 7 7.75 0.63 3.78
C MET A 7 6.79 0.80 2.61
N LYS A 8 7.31 1.26 1.46
CA LYS A 8 6.55 1.36 0.22
C LYS A 8 6.45 0.00 -0.46
N ILE A 9 5.23 -0.40 -0.80
CA ILE A 9 4.95 -1.62 -1.54
C ILE A 9 4.60 -1.27 -2.98
N THR A 10 5.35 -1.84 -3.93
CA THR A 10 5.02 -1.72 -5.35
C THR A 10 3.85 -2.65 -5.71
N LEU A 11 3.08 -2.30 -6.75
CA LEU A 11 1.95 -3.11 -7.20
C LEU A 11 2.35 -4.55 -7.54
N VAL A 12 3.49 -4.73 -8.22
CA VAL A 12 4.01 -6.06 -8.57
C VAL A 12 4.22 -6.93 -7.32
N ARG A 13 4.71 -6.34 -6.22
CA ARG A 13 4.87 -7.07 -4.95
C ARG A 13 3.53 -7.33 -4.29
N PHE A 14 2.64 -6.34 -4.29
CA PHE A 14 1.30 -6.44 -3.71
C PHE A 14 0.49 -7.60 -4.33
N TYR A 15 0.51 -7.72 -5.67
CA TYR A 15 -0.20 -8.78 -6.40
C TYR A 15 0.59 -10.10 -6.53
N SER A 16 1.72 -10.25 -5.82
CA SER A 16 2.49 -11.50 -5.90
C SER A 16 1.83 -12.62 -5.08
N PRO A 17 1.81 -13.88 -5.57
CA PRO A 17 0.98 -14.96 -5.01
C PRO A 17 1.22 -15.39 -3.54
N ASP A 18 2.23 -14.85 -2.86
CA ASP A 18 2.49 -15.14 -1.43
C ASP A 18 2.97 -13.89 -0.69
N PHE A 19 2.51 -12.72 -1.14
CA PHE A 19 2.98 -11.45 -0.60
C PHE A 19 2.82 -11.36 0.91
N VAL A 20 1.63 -11.72 1.42
CA VAL A 20 1.28 -11.58 2.83
C VAL A 20 2.07 -12.56 3.68
N GLU A 21 2.24 -13.80 3.21
CA GLU A 21 3.05 -14.84 3.84
C GLU A 21 4.50 -14.39 3.96
N ARG A 22 5.10 -13.91 2.86
CA ARG A 22 6.48 -13.41 2.85
C ARG A 22 6.66 -12.21 3.76
N ALA A 23 5.75 -11.23 3.71
CA ALA A 23 5.82 -10.05 4.58
C ALA A 23 5.75 -10.45 6.06
N THR A 24 4.84 -11.36 6.41
CA THR A 24 4.68 -11.87 7.78
C THR A 24 5.94 -12.61 8.25
N ALA A 25 6.48 -13.49 7.42
CA ALA A 25 7.68 -14.27 7.74
C ALA A 25 8.92 -13.38 7.97
N ILE A 26 9.12 -12.37 7.13
CA ILE A 26 10.22 -11.40 7.29
C ILE A 26 10.12 -10.69 8.64
N LEU A 27 8.94 -10.23 9.02
CA LEU A 27 8.77 -9.53 10.29
C LEU A 27 8.92 -10.45 11.50
N GLN A 28 8.42 -11.67 11.41
CA GLN A 28 8.63 -12.70 12.44
C GLN A 28 10.12 -12.98 12.65
N ALA A 29 10.87 -13.18 11.57
CA ALA A 29 12.30 -13.47 11.62
C ALA A 29 13.11 -12.31 12.25
N LYS A 30 12.63 -11.07 12.14
CA LYS A 30 13.33 -9.88 12.65
C LYS A 30 12.97 -9.52 14.10
N GLN A 31 12.09 -10.28 14.77
CA GLN A 31 11.55 -9.98 16.11
C GLN A 31 11.11 -8.51 16.27
N ARG A 32 10.64 -7.89 15.18
CA ARG A 32 10.20 -6.50 15.20
C ARG A 32 8.77 -6.44 15.68
N ASP A 33 8.50 -5.50 16.57
CA ASP A 33 7.15 -5.11 16.96
C ASP A 33 6.38 -4.64 15.70
N ARG A 34 5.43 -5.46 15.27
CA ARG A 34 4.67 -5.26 14.02
C ARG A 34 3.85 -3.97 14.05
N SER A 35 3.46 -3.52 15.24
CA SER A 35 2.73 -2.26 15.43
C SER A 35 3.54 -1.02 15.02
N ARG A 36 4.86 -1.17 14.84
CA ARG A 36 5.78 -0.10 14.44
C ARG A 36 6.07 -0.07 12.95
N ILE A 37 5.42 -0.92 12.15
CA ILE A 37 5.67 -1.04 10.71
C ILE A 37 4.43 -0.59 9.96
N GLU A 38 4.63 0.40 9.11
CA GLU A 38 3.59 0.97 8.27
C GLU A 38 3.83 0.56 6.83
N LEU A 39 2.86 -0.11 6.25
CA LEU A 39 2.90 -0.58 4.89
C LEU A 39 2.17 0.41 3.99
N GLY A 40 2.95 1.19 3.26
CA GLY A 40 2.46 2.18 2.30
C GLY A 40 2.08 1.51 0.98
N ILE A 41 0.79 1.54 0.67
CA ILE A 41 0.27 1.14 -0.64
C ILE A 41 -0.07 2.37 -1.48
N ASN A 42 0.14 2.29 -2.79
CA ASN A 42 -0.28 3.38 -3.68
C ASN A 42 -1.81 3.44 -3.78
N GLU A 43 -2.38 4.65 -3.83
CA GLU A 43 -3.83 4.85 -3.95
C GLU A 43 -4.50 4.05 -5.08
N ILE A 44 -3.79 3.76 -6.18
CA ILE A 44 -4.30 2.97 -7.31
C ILE A 44 -4.81 1.59 -6.88
N VAL A 45 -4.26 1.01 -5.81
CA VAL A 45 -4.72 -0.26 -5.24
C VAL A 45 -6.18 -0.17 -4.79
N LEU A 46 -6.62 1.00 -4.31
CA LEU A 46 -8.00 1.23 -3.86
C LEU A 46 -8.96 1.43 -5.05
N PHE A 47 -8.47 1.91 -6.18
CA PHE A 47 -9.29 2.23 -7.35
C PHE A 47 -9.68 1.02 -8.19
N ASN A 48 -8.88 -0.05 -8.17
CA ASN A 48 -9.20 -1.24 -8.98
C ASN A 48 -10.46 -1.98 -8.50
N GLN A 49 -11.01 -1.64 -7.33
CA GLN A 49 -12.24 -2.21 -6.72
C GLN A 49 -12.34 -3.74 -6.82
N ASP A 50 -11.21 -4.43 -6.91
CA ASP A 50 -11.20 -5.87 -7.04
C ASP A 50 -11.25 -6.52 -5.64
N SER A 51 -12.04 -7.59 -5.55
CA SER A 51 -12.17 -8.39 -4.32
C SER A 51 -10.82 -8.96 -3.86
N TYR A 52 -9.88 -9.08 -4.80
CA TYR A 52 -8.53 -9.57 -4.55
C TYR A 52 -7.71 -8.60 -3.69
N SER A 53 -7.64 -7.32 -4.06
CA SER A 53 -6.93 -6.27 -3.32
C SER A 53 -7.54 -6.08 -1.95
N LEU A 54 -8.87 -6.05 -1.85
CA LEU A 54 -9.55 -5.98 -0.56
C LEU A 54 -9.19 -7.19 0.32
N GLY A 55 -9.17 -8.40 -0.24
CA GLY A 55 -8.77 -9.62 0.46
C GLY A 55 -7.34 -9.54 1.00
N ILE A 56 -6.40 -9.05 0.21
CA ILE A 56 -5.01 -8.83 0.65
C ILE A 56 -4.96 -7.83 1.82
N LEU A 57 -5.60 -6.67 1.68
CA LEU A 57 -5.61 -5.62 2.71
C LEU A 57 -6.23 -6.10 4.03
N MET A 58 -7.35 -6.81 3.96
CA MET A 58 -7.98 -7.41 5.14
C MET A 58 -7.09 -8.45 5.81
N THR A 59 -6.42 -9.29 5.03
CA THR A 59 -5.48 -10.29 5.55
C THR A 59 -4.29 -9.63 6.24
N MET A 60 -3.74 -8.56 5.65
CA MET A 60 -2.66 -7.79 6.27
C MET A 60 -3.10 -7.13 7.58
N ARG A 61 -4.30 -6.54 7.63
CA ARG A 61 -4.85 -5.99 8.88
C ARG A 61 -4.97 -7.09 9.94
N ALA A 62 -5.52 -8.25 9.58
CA ALA A 62 -5.67 -9.38 10.49
C ALA A 62 -4.32 -9.90 11.04
N ARG A 63 -3.22 -9.74 10.28
CA ARG A 63 -1.86 -10.10 10.70
C ARG A 63 -1.17 -9.04 11.57
N GLY A 64 -1.84 -7.91 11.83
CA GLY A 64 -1.38 -6.85 12.73
C GLY A 64 -0.54 -5.76 12.06
N PHE A 65 -0.63 -5.62 10.73
CA PHE A 65 0.04 -4.53 10.01
C PHE A 65 -0.80 -3.25 10.03
N THR A 66 -0.13 -2.12 10.18
CA THR A 66 -0.70 -0.79 9.87
C THR A 66 -0.54 -0.53 8.38
N ILE A 67 -1.63 -0.14 7.72
CA ILE A 67 -1.65 0.16 6.28
C ILE A 67 -1.81 1.66 6.11
N THR A 68 -0.95 2.27 5.31
CA THR A 68 -1.03 3.68 4.92
C THR A 68 -1.27 3.77 3.42
N VAL A 69 -2.02 4.80 3.01
CA VAL A 69 -2.27 5.09 1.60
C VAL A 69 -1.33 6.19 1.17
N GLU A 70 -0.48 5.89 0.21
CA GLU A 70 0.45 6.83 -0.38
C GLU A 70 -0.15 7.50 -1.61
N ASN A 71 0.26 8.75 -1.85
CA ASN A 71 -0.14 9.56 -2.99
C ASN A 71 -1.66 9.77 -3.07
N PHE A 72 -2.34 9.78 -1.93
CA PHE A 72 -3.79 9.98 -1.87
C PHE A 72 -4.17 11.34 -2.47
N GLY A 73 -5.03 11.31 -3.50
CA GLY A 73 -5.51 12.49 -4.20
C GLY A 73 -4.70 12.86 -5.45
N ASP A 74 -3.56 12.21 -5.74
CA ASP A 74 -2.76 12.46 -6.93
C ASP A 74 -3.57 12.25 -8.21
N ARG A 75 -4.39 11.19 -8.28
CA ARG A 75 -5.27 10.92 -9.42
C ARG A 75 -6.41 11.92 -9.54
N CYS A 76 -7.02 12.32 -8.42
CA CYS A 76 -8.08 13.34 -8.44
C CYS A 76 -7.52 14.69 -8.93
N ALA A 77 -6.35 15.09 -8.43
CA ALA A 77 -5.68 16.32 -8.85
C ALA A 77 -5.30 16.30 -10.35
N LYS A 78 -4.81 15.15 -10.86
CA LYS A 78 -4.51 14.98 -12.30
C LYS A 78 -5.74 15.02 -13.19
N HIS A 79 -6.92 14.66 -12.68
CA HIS A 79 -8.17 14.74 -13.43
C HIS A 79 -8.81 16.14 -13.38
N LEU A 80 -8.50 16.92 -12.34
CA LEU A 80 -8.97 18.29 -12.16
C LEU A 80 -8.02 19.33 -12.77
N ALA A 81 -6.79 18.95 -13.11
CA ALA A 81 -5.87 19.82 -13.83
C ALA A 81 -6.40 20.06 -15.25
N PRO A 82 -6.55 21.32 -15.70
CA PRO A 82 -6.95 21.61 -17.07
C PRO A 82 -5.94 20.97 -18.02
N GLN A 83 -6.42 20.19 -19.00
CA GLN A 83 -5.55 19.71 -20.05
C GLN A 83 -5.05 20.93 -20.83
N SER A 84 -3.76 21.23 -20.70
CA SER A 84 -3.09 22.21 -21.54
C SER A 84 -3.24 21.76 -22.99
N ILE A 85 -4.13 22.41 -23.74
CA ILE A 85 -4.25 22.21 -25.19
C ILE A 85 -2.90 22.62 -25.78
N PRO A 86 -2.19 21.75 -26.52
CA PRO A 86 -1.00 22.17 -27.24
C PRO A 86 -1.42 23.24 -28.25
N GLY A 87 -0.85 24.45 -28.14
CA GLY A 87 -1.13 25.54 -29.05
C GLY A 87 -0.86 25.15 -30.51
N GLY A 88 -1.78 25.54 -31.40
CA GLY A 88 -1.68 25.35 -32.85
C GLY A 88 -0.74 26.31 -33.54
#